data_AF-A0A8T7AS05-F1
#
_entry.id   AF-A0A8T7AS05-F1
#
_cell.length_a   1.000
_cell.length_b   1.000
_cell.length_c   1.000
_cell.angle_alpha   90.00
_cell.angle_beta   90.00
_cell.angle_gamma   90.00
#
_symmetry.space_group_name_H-M   'P 1'
#
loop_
_entity.id
_entity.type
_entity.pdbx_description
1 polymer ?
#
loop_
_entity_poly.entity_id
_entity_poly.type
_entity_poly.pdbx_seq_one_letter_code
_entity_poly.pdbx_strand_id
1 'polypeptide(L)' 'MSTKKKSAPNLEKSMAQLEDIVQQLEEGDIPLEKALQHFEKGIKLSRECQQALDSAEQRVKVLLDNGDLEDFSAGAD' A
#
# COMPACT_ATOMS: atom_id res chain seq x y z
N MET A 1 8.80 20.01 -19.07
CA MET A 1 8.67 20.36 -17.64
C MET A 1 8.28 19.10 -16.88
N SER A 2 9.18 18.57 -16.07
CA SER A 2 9.06 17.25 -15.42
C SER A 2 7.98 17.28 -14.34
N THR A 3 6.89 16.57 -14.57
CA THR A 3 5.81 16.38 -13.61
C THR A 3 6.30 15.45 -12.48
N LYS A 4 6.83 16.06 -11.41
CA LYS A 4 7.15 15.35 -10.15
C LYS A 4 5.84 14.75 -9.59
N LYS A 5 5.63 13.46 -9.84
CA LYS A 5 4.50 12.65 -9.37
C LYS A 5 4.52 12.58 -7.84
N LYS A 6 3.72 13.43 -7.20
CA LYS A 6 3.72 13.66 -5.74
C LYS A 6 2.85 12.66 -4.94
N SER A 7 2.67 11.42 -5.40
CA SER A 7 1.63 10.53 -4.86
C SER A 7 2.05 9.12 -4.43
N ALA A 8 3.30 8.68 -4.62
CA ALA A 8 3.74 7.34 -4.22
C ALA A 8 4.68 7.22 -2.99
N PRO A 9 5.28 8.28 -2.41
CA PRO A 9 6.34 8.08 -1.41
C PRO A 9 5.84 7.54 -0.07
N ASN A 10 4.53 7.61 0.23
CA ASN A 10 3.98 7.05 1.46
C ASN A 10 3.70 5.55 1.36
N LEU A 11 3.17 5.05 0.24
CA LEU A 11 2.86 3.62 0.11
C LEU A 11 4.14 2.78 0.13
N GLU A 12 5.10 3.11 -0.74
CA GLU A 12 6.38 2.38 -0.83
C GLU A 12 7.12 2.40 0.52
N LYS A 13 7.08 3.52 1.23
CA LYS A 13 7.67 3.65 2.55
C LYS A 13 6.95 2.81 3.61
N SER A 14 5.62 2.85 3.64
CA SER A 14 4.83 2.05 4.58
C SER A 14 4.99 0.54 4.33
N MET A 15 5.10 0.13 3.06
CA MET A 15 5.42 -1.25 2.68
C MET A 15 6.80 -1.67 3.15
N ALA A 16 7.84 -0.87 2.89
CA ALA A 16 9.20 -1.18 3.34
C ALA A 16 9.29 -1.27 4.88
N GLN A 17 8.55 -0.42 5.60
CA GLN A 17 8.48 -0.48 7.07
C GLN A 17 7.71 -1.72 7.56
N LEU A 18 6.70 -2.17 6.82
CA LEU A 18 5.96 -3.38 7.16
C LEU A 18 6.84 -4.63 6.95
N GLU A 19 7.61 -4.68 5.86
CA GLU A 19 8.57 -5.75 5.58
C GLU A 19 9.63 -5.87 6.68
N ASP A 20 10.23 -4.75 7.12
CA ASP A 20 11.19 -4.72 8.23
C ASP A 20 10.57 -5.23 9.55
N ILE A 21 9.32 -4.87 9.83
CA ILE A 21 8.60 -5.37 11.00
C ILE A 21 8.37 -6.88 10.92
N VAL A 22 7.95 -7.39 9.77
CA VAL A 22 7.73 -8.83 9.57
C VAL A 22 9.04 -9.57 9.77
N GLN A 23 10.14 -9.09 9.17
CA GLN A 23 11.47 -9.67 9.35
C GLN A 23 11.86 -9.74 10.83
N GLN A 24 11.70 -8.65 11.58
CA GLN A 24 12.02 -8.60 13.02
C GLN A 24 11.15 -9.54 13.86
N LEU A 25 9.89 -9.76 13.48
CA LEU A 25 9.00 -10.71 14.14
C LEU A 25 9.39 -12.17 13.82
N GLU A 26 9.87 -12.44 12.60
CA GLU A 26 10.31 -13.77 12.17
C GLU A 26 11.67 -14.19 12.76
N GLU A 27 12.53 -13.24 13.13
CA GLU A 27 13.82 -13.51 13.78
C GLU A 27 13.68 -14.18 15.17
N GLY A 28 12.52 -14.04 15.82
CA GLY A 28 12.14 -14.81 17.01
C GLY A 28 12.85 -14.47 18.33
N ASP A 29 13.96 -13.71 18.30
CA ASP A 29 14.70 -13.25 19.48
C ASP A 29 14.27 -11.85 19.95
N ILE A 30 12.95 -11.62 19.98
CA ILE A 30 12.37 -10.34 20.37
C ILE A 30 11.56 -10.46 21.67
N PRO A 31 11.75 -9.57 22.67
CA PRO A 31 10.93 -9.55 23.87
C PRO A 31 9.44 -9.38 23.55
N LEU A 32 8.57 -10.06 24.29
CA LEU A 32 7.11 -10.04 24.07
C LEU A 32 6.53 -8.62 23.96
N GLU A 33 6.95 -7.72 24.83
CA GLU A 33 6.50 -6.31 24.81
C GLU A 33 6.83 -5.62 23.48
N LYS A 34 8.04 -5.84 22.96
CA LYS A 34 8.42 -5.31 21.65
C LYS A 34 7.65 -6.01 20.53
N ALA A 35 7.48 -7.33 20.60
CA ALA A 35 6.70 -8.07 19.60
C ALA A 35 5.27 -7.51 19.46
N LEU A 36 4.62 -7.19 20.58
CA LEU A 36 3.31 -6.54 20.59
C LEU A 36 3.34 -5.15 19.93
N GLN A 37 4.33 -4.33 20.25
CA GLN A 37 4.51 -3.01 19.61
C GLN A 37 4.74 -3.11 18.09
N HIS A 38 5.57 -4.07 17.65
CA HIS A 38 5.82 -4.34 16.24
C HIS A 38 4.54 -4.83 15.54
N PHE A 39 3.78 -5.72 16.18
CA PHE A 39 2.52 -6.20 15.65
C PHE A 39 1.49 -5.07 15.49
N GLU A 40 1.27 -4.24 16.51
CA GLU A 40 0.36 -3.09 16.44
C GLU A 40 0.75 -2.12 15.30
N LYS A 41 2.05 -1.82 15.20
CA LYS A 41 2.58 -0.97 14.13
C LYS A 41 2.39 -1.62 12.76
N GLY A 42 2.61 -2.92 12.63
CA GLY A 42 2.38 -3.69 11.41
C GLY A 42 0.92 -3.64 10.95
N ILE A 43 -0.04 -3.82 11.87
CA ILE A 43 -1.46 -3.69 11.59
C ILE A 43 -1.81 -2.28 11.10
N LYS A 44 -1.25 -1.25 11.73
CA LYS A 44 -1.47 0.14 11.31
C LYS A 44 -0.95 0.39 9.89
N LEU A 45 0.29 -0.01 9.60
CA LEU A 45 0.89 0.15 8.27
C LEU A 45 0.12 -0.61 7.19
N SER A 46 -0.30 -1.85 7.48
CA SER A 46 -1.12 -2.66 6.58
C SER A 46 -2.44 -1.94 6.20
N ARG A 47 -3.12 -1.34 7.19
CA ARG A 47 -4.34 -0.54 6.94
C ARG A 47 -4.07 0.70 6.10
N GLU A 48 -2.97 1.41 6.36
CA GLU A 48 -2.58 2.59 5.56
C GLU A 48 -2.29 2.22 4.11
N CYS A 49 -1.60 1.09 3.87
CA CYS A 49 -1.35 0.57 2.53
C CYS A 49 -2.67 0.23 1.81
N GLN A 50 -3.58 -0.47 2.48
CA GLN A 50 -4.89 -0.82 1.89
C GLN A 50 -5.68 0.45 1.51
N GLN A 51 -5.75 1.44 2.39
CA GLN A 51 -6.45 2.70 2.11
C GLN A 51 -5.85 3.45 0.91
N ALA A 52 -4.52 3.42 0.75
CA ALA A 52 -3.86 4.02 -0.39
C ALA A 52 -4.20 3.28 -1.70
N LEU A 53 -4.27 1.95 -1.67
CA LEU A 53 -4.67 1.13 -2.81
C LEU A 53 -6.15 1.37 -3.18
N ASP A 54 -7.04 1.37 -2.19
CA ASP A 54 -8.48 1.64 -2.39
C ASP A 54 -8.70 3.01 -3.03
N SER A 55 -7.98 4.04 -2.56
CA SER A 55 -8.05 5.39 -3.13
C SER A 55 -7.54 5.43 -4.58
N ALA A 56 -6.47 4.68 -4.88
CA ALA A 56 -5.95 4.58 -6.24
C ALA A 56 -6.94 3.87 -7.17
N GLU A 57 -7.52 2.75 -6.74
CA GLU A 57 -8.55 2.00 -7.48
C GLU A 57 -9.78 2.87 -7.74
N GLN A 58 -10.27 3.58 -6.72
CA GLN A 58 -11.42 4.46 -6.86
C GLN A 58 -11.14 5.59 -7.87
N ARG A 59 -9.92 6.13 -7.89
CA ARG A 59 -9.52 7.13 -8.88
C ARG A 59 -9.48 6.56 -10.30
N VAL A 60 -8.98 5.34 -10.47
CA VAL A 60 -9.00 4.65 -11.78
C VAL A 60 -10.43 4.44 -12.24
N LYS A 61 -11.32 3.98 -11.35
CA LYS A 61 -12.74 3.77 -11.66
C LYS A 61 -13.43 5.05 -12.14
N VAL A 62 -13.22 6.17 -11.45
CA VAL A 62 -13.79 7.47 -11.88
C VAL A 62 -13.30 7.89 -13.27
N LEU A 63 -12.03 7.64 -13.58
CA LEU A 63 -11.48 7.95 -14.91
C LEU A 63 -12.05 7.05 -16.02
N LEU A 64 -12.27 5.77 -15.74
CA LEU A 64 -12.97 4.86 -16.65
C LEU A 64 -14.44 5.29 -16.87
N ASP A 65 -15.15 5.60 -15.78
CA ASP A 65 -16.56 6.02 -15.83
C ASP A 65 -16.75 7.34 -16.59
N ASN A 66 -15.77 8.26 -16.52
CA ASN A 66 -15.78 9.53 -17.25
C ASN A 66 -15.40 9.39 -18.73
N GLY A 67 -14.94 8.21 -19.18
CA GLY A 67 -14.41 7.99 -20.52
C GLY A 67 -13.02 8.59 -20.75
N ASP A 68 -12.31 8.97 -19.68
CA ASP A 68 -10.93 9.47 -19.73
C ASP A 68 -9.90 8.33 -19.89
N LEU A 69 -10.33 7.09 -19.64
CA LEU A 69 -9.56 5.85 -19.84
C LEU A 69 -10.42 4.83 -20.57
N GLU A 70 -9.85 4.12 -21.53
CA GLU A 70 -10.50 2.97 -22.18
C GLU A 70 -10.20 1.69 -21.38
N ASP A 71 -11.24 0.89 -21.14
CA ASP A 71 -11.10 -0.43 -20.53
C ASP A 71 -10.59 -1.44 -21.57
N PHE A 72 -9.29 -1.79 -21.47
CA PHE A 72 -8.66 -2.77 -22.35
C PHE A 72 -9.07 -4.23 -22.06
N SER A 73 -9.84 -4.50 -21.00
CA SER A 73 -10.28 -5.86 -20.66
C SER A 73 -11.47 -6.35 -21.50
N ALA A 74 -12.15 -5.46 -22.23
CA ALA A 74 -13.33 -5.78 -23.05
C ALA A 74 -13.02 -6.52 -24.38
N GLY A 75 -11.75 -6.90 -24.64
CA GLY A 75 -11.31 -7.43 -25.95
C GLY A 75 -10.70 -8.84 -25.95
N ALA A 76 -10.80 -9.62 -24.87
CA ALA A 76 -10.30 -11.00 -24.84
C ALA A 76 -11.45 -12.01 -24.91
N ASP A 77 -11.90 -12.31 -26.14
CA ASP A 77 -12.49 -13.62 -26.49
C ASP A 77 -11.37 -14.58 -26.91
#